data_AF-A0A229R6T4-F1
#
_entry.id   AF-A0A229R6T4-F1
#
_cell.length_a   1.000
_cell.length_b   1.000
_cell.length_c   1.000
_cell.angle_alpha   90.00
_cell.angle_beta   90.00
_cell.angle_gamma   90.00
#
_symmetry.space_group_name_H-M   'P 1'
#
loop_
_entity.id
_entity.type
_entity.pdbx_description
1 polymer ?
#
loop_
_entity_poly.entity_id
_entity_poly.type
_entity_poly.pdbx_seq_one_letter_code
_entity_poly.pdbx_strand_id
1 'polypeptide(L)' 'RQGTGTTLLLAGTGPLEPRFGGGSARAHSASGATPLTITAESLRADVDTADDLAHVRTLGVGKRSSTLLGTPCVVM' A
#
# COMPACT_ATOMS: atom_id res chain seq x y z
N ARG A 1 -4.91 -4.79 -9.68
CA ARG A 1 -4.12 -5.09 -8.46
C ARG A 1 -4.71 -6.33 -7.79
N GLN A 2 -3.85 -7.21 -7.27
CA GLN A 2 -4.24 -8.55 -6.82
C GLN A 2 -5.03 -8.56 -5.49
N GLY A 3 -5.01 -7.47 -4.69
CA GLY A 3 -5.83 -7.36 -3.47
C GLY A 3 -5.49 -8.40 -2.38
N THR A 4 -4.38 -9.12 -2.54
CA THR A 4 -3.98 -10.25 -1.69
C THR A 4 -2.96 -9.87 -0.61
N GLY A 5 -2.31 -8.71 -0.77
CA GLY A 5 -1.34 -8.14 0.16
C GLY A 5 -1.95 -7.21 1.20
N THR A 6 -1.17 -6.84 2.22
CA THR A 6 -1.54 -5.83 3.23
C THR A 6 -0.55 -4.69 3.18
N THR A 7 -1.01 -3.48 2.89
CA THR A 7 -0.13 -2.28 2.86
C THR A 7 -0.02 -1.60 4.22
N LEU A 8 -1.01 -1.77 5.10
CA LEU A 8 -1.01 -1.24 6.46
C LEU A 8 -1.69 -2.23 7.41
N LEU A 9 -1.04 -2.52 8.52
CA LEU A 9 -1.59 -3.23 9.65
C LEU A 9 -1.48 -2.32 10.88
N LEU A 10 -2.57 -2.22 11.66
CA LEU A 10 -2.65 -1.37 12.85
C LEU A 10 -3.12 -2.21 14.03
N ALA A 11 -2.58 -1.91 15.21
CA ALA A 11 -3.08 -2.38 16.49
C ALA A 11 -3.18 -1.20 17.45
N GLY A 12 -4.27 -1.11 18.22
CA GLY A 12 -4.47 -0.07 19.22
C GLY A 12 -3.63 -0.33 20.46
N THR A 13 -4.15 -1.16 21.36
CA THR A 13 -3.49 -1.54 22.62
C THR A 13 -3.06 -3.00 22.68
N GLY A 14 -3.39 -3.78 21.66
CA GLY A 14 -3.03 -5.21 21.53
C GLY A 14 -1.73 -5.44 20.75
N PRO A 15 -1.22 -6.69 20.74
CA PRO A 15 -0.07 -7.06 19.92
C PRO A 15 -0.41 -6.93 18.43
N LEU A 16 0.57 -6.52 17.62
CA LEU A 16 0.40 -6.29 16.19
C LEU A 16 0.32 -7.60 15.37
N GLU A 17 0.95 -8.68 15.82
CA GLU A 17 0.94 -10.01 15.16
C GLU A 17 1.12 -9.98 13.62
N PRO A 18 2.24 -9.41 13.11
CA PRO A 18 2.42 -9.20 11.68
C PRO A 18 2.57 -10.52 10.90
N ARG A 19 1.82 -10.66 9.82
CA ARG A 19 1.82 -11.81 8.89
C ARG A 19 1.91 -11.36 7.44
N PHE A 20 2.87 -10.47 7.18
CA PHE A 20 3.15 -9.95 5.83
C PHE A 20 3.70 -11.03 4.88
N GLY A 21 3.63 -10.75 3.59
CA GLY A 21 3.99 -11.68 2.51
C GLY A 21 2.79 -12.04 1.64
N GLY A 22 2.97 -13.07 0.80
CA GLY A 22 1.92 -13.56 -0.10
C GLY A 22 0.68 -14.01 0.66
N GLY A 23 -0.49 -13.50 0.28
CA GLY A 23 -1.76 -13.84 0.93
C GLY A 23 -1.96 -13.19 2.32
N SER A 24 -1.13 -12.20 2.67
CA SER A 24 -1.19 -11.52 3.98
C SER A 24 -2.54 -10.92 4.31
N ALA A 25 -3.32 -10.43 3.33
CA ALA A 25 -4.67 -9.92 3.58
C ALA A 25 -5.55 -10.96 4.28
N ARG A 26 -5.55 -12.20 3.77
CA ARG A 26 -6.29 -13.32 4.37
C ARG A 26 -5.70 -13.72 5.73
N ALA A 27 -4.37 -13.75 5.85
CA ALA A 27 -3.70 -14.13 7.08
C ALA A 27 -4.01 -13.16 8.24
N HIS A 28 -4.09 -11.86 7.96
CA HIS A 28 -4.49 -10.84 8.93
C HIS A 28 -5.99 -10.92 9.25
N SER A 29 -6.87 -11.12 8.26
CA SER A 29 -8.29 -11.31 8.56
C SER A 29 -8.53 -12.54 9.45
N ALA A 30 -7.81 -13.64 9.19
CA ALA A 30 -7.86 -14.84 10.03
C ALA A 30 -7.23 -14.64 11.43
N SER A 31 -6.37 -13.62 11.60
CA SER A 31 -5.81 -13.24 12.90
C SER A 31 -6.72 -12.32 13.71
N GLY A 32 -7.88 -11.94 13.16
CA GLY A 32 -8.84 -11.03 13.79
C GLY A 32 -8.74 -9.58 13.34
N ALA A 33 -7.86 -9.24 12.40
CA ALA A 33 -7.78 -7.89 11.86
C ALA A 33 -9.00 -7.60 10.95
N THR A 34 -9.60 -6.41 11.12
CA THR A 34 -10.72 -5.97 10.30
C THR A 34 -10.23 -5.10 9.13
N PRO A 35 -10.62 -5.39 7.87
CA PRO A 35 -10.26 -4.54 6.73
C PRO A 35 -10.79 -3.10 6.88
N LEU A 36 -9.93 -2.12 6.61
CA LEU A 36 -10.31 -0.71 6.62
C LEU A 36 -11.02 -0.33 5.31
N THR A 37 -12.30 0.05 5.41
CA THR A 37 -13.13 0.52 4.29
C THR A 37 -13.04 2.04 4.10
N ILE A 38 -11.82 2.55 3.94
CA ILE A 38 -11.54 3.98 3.69
C ILE A 38 -11.13 4.23 2.23
N THR A 39 -11.34 5.43 1.71
CA THR A 39 -10.77 5.83 0.42
C THR A 39 -9.32 6.23 0.65
N ALA A 40 -8.39 5.37 0.24
CA ALA A 40 -6.96 5.55 0.46
C ALA A 40 -6.17 4.96 -0.71
N GLU A 41 -6.41 5.47 -1.92
CA GLU A 41 -5.81 4.93 -3.15
C GLU A 41 -4.28 4.97 -3.12
N SER A 42 -3.70 6.10 -2.68
CA SER A 42 -2.24 6.23 -2.55
C SER A 42 -1.65 5.26 -1.51
N LEU A 43 -2.39 4.98 -0.43
CA LEU A 43 -1.96 4.02 0.58
C LEU A 43 -2.06 2.57 0.09
N ARG A 44 -3.01 2.25 -0.77
CA ARG A 44 -3.18 0.88 -1.32
C ARG A 44 -2.28 0.59 -2.53
N ALA A 45 -1.54 1.59 -2.99
CA ALA A 45 -0.75 1.52 -4.20
C ALA A 45 0.75 1.31 -3.90
N ASP A 46 1.09 0.19 -3.26
CA ASP A 46 2.48 -0.27 -3.13
C ASP A 46 3.10 -0.59 -4.51
N VAL A 47 4.42 -0.47 -4.62
CA VAL A 47 5.15 -0.56 -5.89
C VAL A 47 6.15 -1.71 -5.82
N ASP A 48 5.77 -2.86 -6.36
CA ASP A 48 6.65 -4.05 -6.47
C ASP A 48 7.11 -4.29 -7.91
N THR A 49 6.31 -3.84 -8.89
CA THR A 49 6.55 -4.08 -10.31
C THR A 49 6.59 -2.78 -11.12
N ALA A 50 7.07 -2.87 -12.37
CA ALA A 50 7.06 -1.75 -13.30
C ALA A 50 5.64 -1.24 -13.60
N ASP A 51 4.65 -2.14 -13.64
CA ASP A 51 3.24 -1.78 -13.86
C ASP A 51 2.67 -1.01 -12.65
N ASP A 52 3.05 -1.40 -11.43
CA ASP A 52 2.67 -0.66 -10.22
C ASP A 52 3.27 0.75 -10.24
N LEU A 53 4.52 0.87 -10.70
CA LEU A 53 5.20 2.16 -10.84
C LEU A 53 4.49 3.05 -11.87
N ALA A 54 4.10 2.48 -13.02
CA ALA A 54 3.32 3.20 -14.03
C ALA A 54 1.98 3.70 -13.46
N HIS A 55 1.32 2.88 -12.63
CA HIS A 55 0.07 3.25 -11.97
C HIS A 55 0.26 4.37 -10.93
N VAL A 56 1.22 4.29 -10.01
CA VAL A 56 1.39 5.36 -9.01
C VAL A 56 1.82 6.68 -9.62
N ARG A 57 2.45 6.68 -10.80
CA ARG A 57 2.73 7.92 -11.54
C ARG A 57 1.45 8.65 -11.95
N THR A 58 0.34 7.96 -12.21
CA THR A 58 -0.94 8.61 -12.51
C THR A 58 -1.61 9.16 -11.24
N LEU A 59 -1.32 8.58 -10.07
CA LEU A 59 -1.81 9.07 -8.77
C LEU A 59 -0.99 10.28 -8.27
N GLY A 60 0.21 10.46 -8.79
CA GLY A 60 1.19 11.44 -8.30
C GLY A 60 2.16 10.78 -7.31
N VAL A 61 3.46 11.01 -7.53
CA VAL A 61 4.52 10.50 -6.65
C VAL A 61 5.25 11.66 -5.97
N GLY A 62 5.72 11.43 -4.75
CA GLY A 62 6.43 12.44 -3.97
C GLY A 62 7.78 12.84 -4.58
N LYS A 63 8.30 13.98 -4.11
CA LYS A 63 9.47 14.68 -4.69
C LYS A 63 10.68 13.79 -4.94
N ARG A 64 10.99 12.88 -4.01
CA ARG A 64 12.17 12.01 -4.14
C ARG A 64 12.03 11.04 -5.31
N SER A 65 10.87 10.40 -5.45
CA SER A 65 10.59 9.49 -6.56
C SER A 65 10.45 10.23 -7.88
N SER A 66 9.78 11.39 -7.87
CA SER A 66 9.58 12.19 -9.09
C SER A 66 10.91 12.65 -9.69
N THR A 67 11.87 13.07 -8.86
CA THR A 67 13.24 13.44 -9.30
C THR A 67 13.95 12.28 -10.00
N LEU A 68 13.87 11.07 -9.46
CA LEU A 68 14.49 9.88 -10.07
C LEU A 68 13.81 9.46 -11.37
N LEU A 69 12.50 9.71 -11.49
CA LEU A 69 11.70 9.38 -12.66
C LEU A 69 11.72 10.46 -13.75
N GLY A 70 12.43 11.58 -13.54
CA GLY A 70 12.42 12.73 -14.45
C GLY A 70 11.01 13.31 -14.68
N THR A 71 10.10 13.13 -13.73
CA THR A 71 8.69 13.57 -13.83
C THR A 71 8.46 14.67 -12.79
N PRO A 72 7.67 15.73 -13.09
CA PRO A 72 7.32 16.72 -12.08
C PRO A 72 6.58 16.06 -10.91
N CYS A 73 6.90 16.52 -9.70
CA CYS A 73 6.20 16.11 -8.49
C CYS A 73 4.78 16.68 -8.51
N VAL A 74 3.77 15.82 -8.33
CA VAL A 74 2.37 16.25 -8.20
C VAL A 74 1.97 15.99 -6.74
N VAL A 75 2.43 16.85 -5.82
CA VAL A 75 1.88 16.83 -4.46
C VAL A 75 0.60 17.66 -4.49
N MET A 76 -0.55 17.01 -4.31
CA MET A 76 -1.76 17.66 -3.85
C MET A 76 -1.83 17.58 -2.32
#